data_AF-A0A9D7PLW5-F1
#
_entry.id   AF-A0A9D7PLW5-F1
#
_cell.length_a   1.000
_cell.length_b   1.000
_cell.length_c   1.000
_cell.angle_alpha   90.00
_cell.angle_beta   90.00
_cell.angle_gamma   90.00
#
_symmetry.space_group_name_H-M   'P 1'
#
loop_
_entity.id
_entity.type
_entity.pdbx_description
1 polymer ?
#
loop_
_entity_poly.entity_id
_entity_poly.type
_entity_poly.pdbx_seq_one_letter_code
_entity_poly.pdbx_strand_id
1 'polypeptide(L)'
;MKYMLTILVFSVVLSNVGAEGMEFHHGTWAEALAHSKESGKLIFLDAFTSWCGPCKKMSASTFPQKEVGEFYNPNFINVKIDMEKGDGLMLAGKYSVNAYPTLLYIDGEGKLVHKVIGYMDPEKFISAGKVALKKNDKTALYAKEYDSGKRDFATVYNYVRSLNQSGKSSLKIANEYLNGQKDLTTPENLKFIYEATVESDSRVFDLFLKNKDKMISLVGADGFQSKIIAACNKTVQKAIEYKVVDLLTASQEKIQTLLPVESDKFNFESNLTYYSAMQDADGLLKAMKKLPASVEKDASLMHTLALSIEDKFASDTKLLSLGEQLLSKVVSSTDLNQSYTLARLYALNNKVDKASKLLDEVIKQAKAKNVDTMEMEQFKLKIQRS
;
A
#
# COMPACT_ATOMS: atom_id res chain seq x y z
N MET A 1 -43.33 -20.54 -30.95
CA MET A 1 -42.78 -19.23 -30.54
C MET A 1 -41.77 -19.46 -29.42
N LYS A 2 -40.50 -19.11 -29.67
CA LYS A 2 -39.39 -19.20 -28.72
C LYS A 2 -39.61 -18.17 -27.60
N TYR A 3 -39.69 -18.59 -26.35
CA TYR A 3 -39.59 -17.68 -25.21
C TYR A 3 -38.14 -17.63 -24.77
N MET A 4 -37.48 -16.51 -25.10
CA MET A 4 -36.10 -16.21 -24.75
C MET A 4 -36.08 -15.62 -23.34
N LEU A 5 -35.79 -16.46 -22.34
CA LEU A 5 -35.66 -16.03 -20.94
C LEU A 5 -34.33 -15.27 -20.80
N THR A 6 -34.40 -13.94 -20.79
CA THR A 6 -33.22 -13.09 -20.59
C THR A 6 -32.96 -12.97 -19.09
N ILE A 7 -31.98 -13.72 -18.59
CA ILE A 7 -31.51 -13.61 -17.21
C ILE A 7 -30.67 -12.33 -17.13
N LEU A 8 -31.22 -11.30 -16.49
CA LEU A 8 -30.50 -10.07 -16.18
C LEU A 8 -29.55 -10.37 -15.01
N VAL A 9 -28.30 -10.71 -15.31
CA VAL A 9 -27.23 -10.84 -14.31
C VAL A 9 -26.88 -9.43 -13.84
N PHE A 10 -27.38 -9.06 -12.66
CA PHE A 10 -27.00 -7.82 -11.98
C PHE A 10 -25.60 -8.01 -11.40
N SER A 11 -24.57 -7.75 -12.20
CA SER A 11 -23.19 -7.67 -11.72
C SER A 11 -23.10 -6.50 -10.75
N VAL A 12 -23.08 -6.82 -9.45
CA VAL A 12 -22.66 -5.89 -8.41
C VAL A 12 -21.19 -5.59 -8.67
N VAL A 13 -20.92 -4.43 -9.25
CA VAL A 13 -19.56 -3.86 -9.33
C VAL A 13 -19.23 -3.42 -7.91
N LEU A 14 -18.52 -4.27 -7.17
CA LEU A 14 -17.83 -3.87 -5.95
C LEU A 14 -16.71 -2.93 -6.38
N SER A 15 -16.95 -1.63 -6.26
CA SER A 15 -15.91 -0.62 -6.35
C SER A 15 -14.88 -0.91 -5.25
N ASN A 16 -13.71 -1.43 -5.63
CA ASN A 16 -12.55 -1.45 -4.74
C ASN A 16 -12.14 0.01 -4.49
N VAL A 17 -12.69 0.58 -3.42
CA VAL A 17 -12.15 1.77 -2.78
C VAL A 17 -10.70 1.44 -2.44
N GLY A 18 -9.75 2.10 -3.11
CA GLY A 18 -8.34 2.00 -2.72
C GLY A 18 -8.26 2.40 -1.24
N ALA A 19 -7.71 1.53 -0.41
CA ALA A 19 -7.80 1.69 1.03
C ALA A 19 -7.17 3.01 1.48
N GLU A 20 -8.00 3.88 2.06
CA GLU A 20 -7.53 5.01 2.85
C GLU A 20 -6.88 4.47 4.12
N GLY A 21 -5.55 4.52 4.18
CA GLY A 21 -4.77 4.12 5.36
C GLY A 21 -4.72 2.61 5.63
N MET A 22 -4.57 2.27 6.91
CA MET A 22 -4.40 0.89 7.35
C MET A 22 -5.71 0.09 7.28
N GLU A 23 -5.63 -1.09 6.68
CA GLU A 23 -6.68 -2.10 6.73
C GLU A 23 -6.47 -3.01 7.93
N PHE A 24 -7.45 -3.04 8.84
CA PHE A 24 -7.40 -3.92 10.00
C PHE A 24 -8.14 -5.23 9.72
N HIS A 25 -7.52 -6.34 10.06
CA HIS A 25 -8.13 -7.66 10.06
C HIS A 25 -9.30 -7.70 11.04
N HIS A 26 -10.45 -8.14 10.53
CA HIS A 26 -11.67 -8.35 11.30
C HIS A 26 -11.85 -9.86 11.51
N GLY A 27 -11.41 -10.35 12.66
CA GLY A 27 -11.45 -11.77 13.02
C GLY A 27 -10.92 -11.98 14.43
N THR A 28 -10.90 -13.24 14.86
CA THR A 28 -10.35 -13.68 16.14
C THR A 28 -8.81 -13.63 16.14
N TRP A 29 -8.21 -13.60 17.34
CA TRP A 29 -6.75 -13.71 17.44
C TRP A 29 -6.20 -14.99 16.80
N ALA A 30 -6.93 -16.10 16.91
CA ALA A 30 -6.55 -17.38 16.32
C ALA A 30 -6.51 -17.32 14.79
N GLU A 31 -7.49 -16.67 14.15
CA GLU A 31 -7.52 -16.47 12.70
C GLU A 31 -6.37 -15.58 12.23
N ALA A 32 -6.07 -14.50 12.96
CA ALA A 32 -4.91 -13.66 12.68
C ALA A 32 -3.59 -14.46 12.77
N LEU A 33 -3.45 -15.34 13.77
CA LEU A 33 -2.28 -16.20 13.94
C LEU A 33 -2.14 -17.23 12.82
N ALA A 34 -3.25 -17.86 12.42
CA ALA A 34 -3.28 -18.80 11.31
C ALA A 34 -2.91 -18.10 10.00
N HIS A 35 -3.48 -16.93 9.73
CA HIS A 35 -3.16 -16.13 8.56
C HIS A 35 -1.69 -15.67 8.57
N SER A 36 -1.13 -15.33 9.73
CA SER A 36 0.30 -14.99 9.86
C SER A 36 1.21 -16.17 9.53
N LYS A 37 0.85 -17.37 10.00
CA LYS A 37 1.59 -18.59 9.71
C LYS A 37 1.52 -18.97 8.23
N GLU A 38 0.35 -18.82 7.62
CA GLU A 38 0.13 -19.14 6.22
C GLU A 38 0.81 -18.13 5.27
N SER A 39 0.59 -16.83 5.51
CA SER A 39 1.13 -15.72 4.70
C SER A 39 2.58 -15.37 5.03
N GLY A 40 3.10 -15.83 6.18
CA GLY A 40 4.44 -15.55 6.67
C GLY A 40 4.65 -14.08 7.04
N LYS A 41 3.60 -13.25 6.98
CA LYS A 41 3.63 -11.86 7.43
C LYS A 41 3.63 -11.80 8.95
N LEU A 42 4.28 -10.80 9.51
CA LEU A 42 4.13 -10.50 10.93
C LEU A 42 2.73 -9.97 11.21
N ILE A 43 2.22 -10.22 12.41
CA ILE A 43 1.06 -9.52 12.95
C ILE A 43 1.55 -8.21 13.55
N PHE A 44 0.99 -7.10 13.09
CA PHE A 44 1.03 -5.86 13.85
C PHE A 44 -0.23 -5.81 14.73
N LEU A 45 -0.05 -5.77 16.04
CA LEU A 45 -1.13 -5.67 17.01
C LEU A 45 -1.08 -4.30 17.72
N ASP A 46 -2.07 -3.46 17.43
CA ASP A 46 -2.40 -2.29 18.23
C ASP A 46 -3.11 -2.76 19.52
N ALA A 47 -2.37 -2.80 20.62
CA ALA A 47 -2.88 -3.08 21.94
C ALA A 47 -3.37 -1.78 22.58
N PHE A 48 -4.69 -1.59 22.58
CA PHE A 48 -5.34 -0.36 23.02
C PHE A 48 -6.36 -0.61 24.13
N THR A 49 -6.94 0.47 24.67
CA THR A 49 -8.16 0.42 25.48
C THR A 49 -9.16 1.48 25.01
N SER A 50 -10.46 1.22 25.21
CA SER A 50 -11.53 2.12 24.75
C SER A 50 -11.44 3.56 25.31
N TRP A 51 -10.82 3.74 26.47
CA TRP A 51 -10.68 5.04 27.16
C TRP A 51 -9.33 5.72 26.88
N CYS A 52 -8.38 5.06 26.20
CA CYS A 52 -7.05 5.60 25.93
C CYS A 52 -7.09 6.77 24.93
N GLY A 53 -6.84 7.99 25.41
CA GLY A 53 -6.77 9.21 24.59
C GLY A 53 -5.71 9.15 23.48
N PRO A 54 -4.44 8.82 23.80
CA PRO A 54 -3.38 8.70 22.78
C PRO A 54 -3.67 7.64 21.70
N CYS A 55 -4.35 6.55 22.06
CA CYS A 55 -4.79 5.53 21.11
C CYS A 55 -5.80 6.10 20.11
N LYS A 56 -6.81 6.84 20.60
CA LYS A 56 -7.79 7.54 19.74
C LYS A 56 -7.11 8.54 18.81
N LYS A 57 -6.10 9.27 19.30
CA LYS A 57 -5.30 10.19 18.47
C LYS A 57 -4.57 9.43 17.35
N MET A 58 -3.94 8.31 17.65
CA MET A 58 -3.25 7.48 16.64
C MET A 58 -4.20 6.95 15.58
N SER A 59 -5.38 6.46 15.99
CA SER A 59 -6.42 5.99 15.06
C SER A 59 -6.99 7.08 14.16
N ALA A 60 -6.98 8.35 14.59
CA ALA A 60 -7.49 9.47 13.82
C ALA A 60 -6.42 10.18 12.96
N SER A 61 -5.15 10.12 13.35
CA SER A 61 -4.08 10.92 12.71
C SER A 61 -2.98 10.10 12.05
N THR A 62 -2.74 8.86 12.48
CA THR A 62 -1.64 8.02 11.99
C THR A 62 -2.15 6.89 11.11
N PHE A 63 -3.09 6.07 11.59
CA PHE A 63 -3.59 4.92 10.84
C PHE A 63 -4.30 5.27 9.52
N PRO A 64 -5.03 6.40 9.38
CA PRO A 64 -5.67 6.76 8.12
C PRO A 64 -4.71 7.29 7.05
N GLN A 65 -3.44 7.54 7.38
CA GLN A 65 -2.49 8.13 6.44
C GLN A 65 -2.14 7.14 5.34
N LYS A 66 -2.15 7.62 4.11
CA LYS A 66 -1.98 6.78 2.92
C LYS A 66 -0.66 6.03 2.94
N GLU A 67 0.42 6.72 3.30
CA GLU A 67 1.79 6.17 3.31
C GLU A 67 1.92 5.09 4.39
N VAL A 68 1.15 5.20 5.47
CA VAL A 68 1.08 4.18 6.52
C VAL A 68 0.34 2.95 5.99
N GLY A 69 -0.79 3.12 5.30
CA GLY A 69 -1.50 2.01 4.65
C GLY A 69 -0.66 1.30 3.58
N GLU A 70 -0.04 2.07 2.68
CA GLU A 70 0.87 1.60 1.64
C GLU A 70 2.04 0.80 2.20
N PHE A 71 2.50 1.13 3.42
CA PHE A 71 3.54 0.36 4.08
C PHE A 71 2.99 -0.83 4.89
N TYR A 72 1.95 -0.65 5.71
CA TYR A 72 1.53 -1.69 6.65
C TYR A 72 0.71 -2.81 6.00
N ASN A 73 -0.25 -2.49 5.14
CA ASN A 73 -1.15 -3.47 4.52
C ASN A 73 -0.40 -4.56 3.72
N PRO A 74 0.64 -4.24 2.92
CA PRO A 74 1.40 -5.29 2.25
C PRO A 74 2.33 -6.07 3.18
N ASN A 75 2.82 -5.49 4.28
CA ASN A 75 3.87 -6.08 5.11
C ASN A 75 3.36 -6.82 6.36
N PHE A 76 2.18 -6.49 6.86
CA PHE A 76 1.65 -7.01 8.12
C PHE A 76 0.21 -7.47 8.00
N ILE A 77 -0.20 -8.33 8.95
CA ILE A 77 -1.60 -8.51 9.29
C ILE A 77 -1.88 -7.53 10.42
N ASN A 78 -2.61 -6.46 10.11
CA ASN A 78 -2.88 -5.41 11.09
C ASN A 78 -4.07 -5.82 11.95
N VAL A 79 -3.91 -5.81 13.26
CA VAL A 79 -4.92 -6.23 14.22
C VAL A 79 -5.02 -5.15 15.29
N LYS A 80 -6.24 -4.86 15.75
CA LYS A 80 -6.47 -4.02 16.92
C LYS A 80 -7.27 -4.81 17.94
N ILE A 81 -6.81 -4.86 19.19
CA ILE A 81 -7.53 -5.55 20.26
C ILE A 81 -7.59 -4.63 21.49
N ASP A 82 -8.79 -4.50 22.05
CA ASP A 82 -9.01 -3.87 23.34
C ASP A 82 -8.49 -4.82 24.42
N MET A 83 -7.42 -4.43 25.11
CA MET A 83 -6.72 -5.27 26.08
C MET A 83 -7.54 -5.57 27.34
N GLU A 84 -8.69 -4.94 27.52
CA GLU A 84 -9.61 -5.19 28.65
C GLU A 84 -10.79 -6.10 28.27
N LYS A 85 -10.85 -6.62 27.04
CA LYS A 85 -11.98 -7.41 26.53
C LYS A 85 -11.53 -8.64 25.75
N GLY A 86 -12.32 -9.72 25.82
CA GLY A 86 -12.12 -10.93 25.00
C GLY A 86 -10.69 -11.47 25.09
N ASP A 87 -10.09 -11.76 23.93
CA ASP A 87 -8.70 -12.22 23.81
C ASP A 87 -7.70 -11.24 24.44
N GLY A 88 -8.03 -9.94 24.51
CA GLY A 88 -7.18 -8.88 25.04
C GLY A 88 -6.69 -9.13 26.47
N LEU A 89 -7.53 -9.71 27.33
CA LEU A 89 -7.16 -10.02 28.72
C LEU A 89 -5.99 -11.01 28.79
N MET A 90 -6.03 -12.05 27.96
CA MET A 90 -4.96 -13.05 27.87
C MET A 90 -3.70 -12.48 27.19
N LEU A 91 -3.89 -11.72 26.11
CA LEU A 91 -2.78 -11.14 25.35
C LEU A 91 -2.04 -10.06 26.13
N ALA A 92 -2.73 -9.28 26.97
CA ALA A 92 -2.13 -8.29 27.85
C ALA A 92 -1.13 -8.92 28.82
N GLY A 93 -1.51 -10.05 29.43
CA GLY A 93 -0.60 -10.85 30.26
C GLY A 93 0.54 -11.46 29.45
N LYS A 94 0.22 -12.15 28.35
CA LYS A 94 1.21 -12.86 27.51
C LYS A 94 2.32 -11.93 26.99
N TYR A 95 1.98 -10.72 26.55
CA TYR A 95 2.94 -9.77 25.96
C TYR A 95 3.35 -8.64 26.92
N SER A 96 2.95 -8.74 28.20
CA SER A 96 3.26 -7.77 29.25
C SER A 96 2.92 -6.33 28.86
N VAL A 97 1.66 -6.11 28.49
CA VAL A 97 1.13 -4.80 28.10
C VAL A 97 0.77 -4.02 29.36
N ASN A 98 1.58 -3.01 29.69
CA ASN A 98 1.47 -2.23 30.92
C ASN A 98 1.16 -0.74 30.68
N ALA A 99 1.06 -0.31 29.42
CA ALA A 99 0.80 1.06 29.02
C ALA A 99 0.13 1.08 27.63
N TYR A 100 -0.58 2.17 27.32
CA TYR A 100 -1.36 2.27 26.08
C TYR A 100 -1.06 3.56 25.29
N PRO A 101 -1.01 3.51 23.95
CA PRO A 101 -1.00 2.29 23.14
C PRO A 101 0.30 1.49 23.33
N THR A 102 0.23 0.17 23.20
CA THR A 102 1.41 -0.68 23.01
C THR A 102 1.32 -1.31 21.62
N LEU A 103 2.37 -1.12 20.82
CA LEU A 103 2.49 -1.59 19.45
C LEU A 103 3.31 -2.87 19.44
N LEU A 104 2.68 -4.00 19.13
CA LEU A 104 3.32 -5.32 19.17
C LEU A 104 3.50 -5.86 17.75
N TYR A 105 4.66 -6.46 17.49
CA TYR A 105 4.97 -7.16 16.24
C TYR A 105 5.26 -8.61 16.57
N ILE A 106 4.44 -9.51 16.04
CA ILE A 106 4.38 -10.92 16.47
C ILE A 106 4.51 -11.81 15.23
N ASP A 107 5.29 -12.89 15.31
CA ASP A 107 5.42 -13.84 14.20
C ASP A 107 4.29 -14.89 14.17
N GLY A 108 4.27 -15.72 13.12
CA GLY A 108 3.25 -16.77 12.94
C GLY A 108 3.32 -17.91 13.97
N GLU A 109 4.32 -17.93 14.86
CA GLU A 109 4.39 -18.83 16.01
C GLU A 109 3.85 -18.16 17.28
N GLY A 110 3.43 -16.90 17.19
CA GLY A 110 2.94 -16.12 18.33
C GLY A 110 4.07 -15.61 19.21
N LYS A 111 5.31 -15.52 18.70
CA LYS A 111 6.47 -14.97 19.40
C LYS A 111 6.60 -13.47 19.13
N LEU A 112 6.90 -12.72 20.19
CA LEU A 112 7.14 -11.28 20.10
C LEU A 112 8.47 -11.01 19.37
N VAL A 113 8.41 -10.30 18.25
CA VAL A 113 9.56 -9.84 17.44
C VAL A 113 9.98 -8.44 17.85
N HIS A 114 9.00 -7.55 18.02
CA HIS A 114 9.25 -6.16 18.42
C HIS A 114 8.07 -5.61 19.22
N LYS A 115 8.35 -4.64 20.08
CA LYS A 115 7.38 -3.97 20.94
C LYS A 115 7.79 -2.51 21.05
N VAL A 116 6.83 -1.61 20.89
CA VAL A 116 7.01 -0.19 21.17
C VAL A 116 5.85 0.32 21.99
N ILE A 117 6.08 1.31 22.85
CA ILE A 117 5.09 1.85 23.78
C ILE A 117 4.89 3.33 23.46
N GLY A 118 3.63 3.76 23.39
CA GLY A 118 3.23 5.15 23.21
C GLY A 118 2.80 5.49 21.79
N TYR A 119 2.23 6.70 21.67
CA TYR A 119 1.81 7.27 20.39
C TYR A 119 2.98 7.44 19.42
N MET A 120 2.73 7.20 18.13
CA MET A 120 3.65 7.52 17.05
C MET A 120 2.98 8.34 15.96
N ASP A 121 3.70 9.36 15.47
CA ASP A 121 3.42 9.99 14.20
C ASP A 121 3.67 9.00 13.02
N PRO A 122 3.17 9.28 11.80
CA PRO A 122 3.29 8.39 10.64
C PRO A 122 4.71 7.92 10.34
N GLU A 123 5.69 8.83 10.37
CA GLU A 123 7.07 8.53 10.02
C GLU A 123 7.73 7.58 11.02
N LYS A 124 7.59 7.85 12.32
CA LYS A 124 8.10 6.98 13.38
C LYS A 124 7.39 5.63 13.39
N PHE A 125 6.09 5.64 13.11
CA PHE A 125 5.30 4.41 13.05
C PHE A 125 5.74 3.50 11.91
N ILE A 126 6.00 4.03 10.72
CA ILE A 126 6.60 3.29 9.60
C ILE A 126 8.00 2.77 9.99
N SER A 127 8.80 3.60 10.65
CA SER A 127 10.14 3.21 11.11
C SER A 127 10.12 2.05 12.10
N ALA A 128 9.16 2.01 13.03
CA ALA A 128 8.98 0.89 13.95
C ALA A 128 8.67 -0.42 13.22
N GLY A 129 7.80 -0.37 12.20
CA GLY A 129 7.52 -1.53 11.36
C GLY A 129 8.74 -2.00 10.56
N LYS A 130 9.54 -1.07 10.01
CA LYS A 130 10.82 -1.42 9.34
C LYS A 130 11.78 -2.14 10.29
N VAL A 131 11.87 -1.70 11.54
CA VAL A 131 12.69 -2.38 12.57
C VAL A 131 12.16 -3.78 12.85
N ALA A 132 10.84 -3.95 12.96
CA ALA A 132 10.23 -5.26 13.17
C ALA A 132 10.54 -6.24 12.02
N LEU A 133 10.39 -5.79 10.77
CA LEU A 133 10.74 -6.58 9.59
C LEU A 133 12.21 -7.00 9.60
N LYS A 134 13.11 -6.05 9.90
CA LYS A 134 14.55 -6.34 10.00
C LYS A 134 14.88 -7.36 11.09
N LYS A 135 14.20 -7.31 12.24
CA LYS A 135 14.39 -8.29 13.33
C LYS A 135 13.85 -9.68 12.98
N ASN A 136 12.89 -9.76 12.06
CA ASN A 136 12.37 -11.03 11.54
C ASN A 136 13.07 -11.51 10.26
N ASP A 137 14.15 -10.85 9.83
CA ASP A 137 14.90 -11.28 8.65
C ASP A 137 15.61 -12.63 8.93
N LYS A 138 15.04 -13.70 8.36
CA LYS A 138 15.57 -15.08 8.45
C LYS A 138 16.45 -15.45 7.25
N THR A 139 16.78 -14.52 6.35
CA THR A 139 17.51 -14.84 5.12
C THR A 139 18.89 -15.43 5.37
N ALA A 140 19.61 -14.97 6.39
CA ALA A 140 20.93 -15.52 6.73
C ALA A 140 20.85 -16.97 7.24
N LEU A 141 19.78 -17.31 7.98
CA LEU A 141 19.52 -18.69 8.43
C LEU A 141 19.31 -19.60 7.23
N TYR A 142 18.39 -19.23 6.33
CA TYR A 142 18.08 -20.04 5.16
C TYR A 142 19.22 -20.07 4.13
N ALA A 143 20.01 -19.01 4.02
CA ALA A 143 21.23 -19.00 3.22
C ALA A 143 22.20 -20.08 3.71
N LYS A 144 22.44 -20.19 5.02
CA LYS A 144 23.31 -21.23 5.60
C LYS A 144 22.79 -22.65 5.32
N GLU A 145 21.47 -22.86 5.42
CA GLU A 145 20.87 -24.15 5.10
C GLU A 145 21.00 -24.49 3.60
N TYR A 146 20.76 -23.51 2.74
CA TYR A 146 21.01 -23.63 1.31
C TYR A 146 22.50 -23.92 1.03
N ASP A 147 23.44 -23.19 1.61
CA ASP A 147 24.86 -23.41 1.34
C ASP A 147 25.38 -24.76 1.88
N SER A 148 24.67 -25.37 2.85
CA SER A 148 24.95 -26.72 3.35
C SER A 148 24.53 -27.87 2.41
N GLY A 149 23.88 -27.55 1.27
CA GLY A 149 23.42 -28.53 0.28
C GLY A 149 21.98 -29.00 0.47
N LYS A 150 21.24 -28.50 1.47
CA LYS A 150 19.80 -28.79 1.59
C LYS A 150 19.03 -28.12 0.45
N ARG A 151 18.44 -28.93 -0.43
CA ARG A 151 17.71 -28.49 -1.65
C ARG A 151 16.27 -29.00 -1.70
N ASP A 152 15.75 -29.52 -0.59
CA ASP A 152 14.35 -29.91 -0.51
C ASP A 152 13.43 -28.70 -0.66
N PHE A 153 12.18 -28.95 -1.06
CA PHE A 153 11.19 -27.92 -1.32
C PHE A 153 11.02 -26.95 -0.15
N ALA A 154 10.92 -27.44 1.08
CA ALA A 154 10.64 -26.59 2.24
C ALA A 154 11.79 -25.61 2.51
N THR A 155 13.04 -26.07 2.42
CA THR A 155 14.22 -25.22 2.58
C THR A 155 14.25 -24.11 1.53
N VAL A 156 14.14 -24.47 0.25
CA VAL A 156 14.25 -23.49 -0.84
C VAL A 156 13.06 -22.54 -0.86
N TYR A 157 11.84 -23.05 -0.65
CA TYR A 157 10.62 -22.24 -0.59
C TYR A 157 10.72 -21.19 0.51
N ASN A 158 11.12 -21.58 1.72
CA ASN A 158 11.26 -20.65 2.84
C ASN A 158 12.41 -19.65 2.61
N TYR A 159 13.47 -20.05 1.92
CA TYR A 159 14.55 -19.13 1.57
C TYR A 159 14.07 -18.05 0.59
N VAL A 160 13.44 -18.45 -0.52
CA VAL A 160 12.86 -17.53 -1.52
C VAL A 160 11.86 -16.59 -0.88
N ARG A 161 10.95 -17.14 -0.07
CA ARG A 161 9.98 -16.36 0.70
C ARG A 161 10.65 -15.31 1.59
N SER A 162 11.66 -15.72 2.36
CA SER A 162 12.35 -14.81 3.27
C SER A 162 13.12 -13.71 2.52
N LEU A 163 13.72 -14.03 1.36
CA LEU A 163 14.36 -13.05 0.49
C LEU A 163 13.34 -12.02 -0.01
N ASN A 164 12.20 -12.49 -0.54
CA ASN A 164 11.12 -11.65 -1.05
C ASN A 164 10.58 -10.70 0.02
N GLN A 165 10.29 -11.23 1.21
CA GLN A 165 9.81 -10.44 2.36
C GLN A 165 10.83 -9.40 2.84
N SER A 166 12.12 -9.69 2.68
CA SER A 166 13.21 -8.77 3.06
C SER A 166 13.58 -7.80 1.93
N GLY A 167 12.83 -7.79 0.83
CA GLY A 167 13.11 -6.96 -0.35
C GLY A 167 14.39 -7.35 -1.11
N LYS A 168 14.98 -8.51 -0.82
CA LYS A 168 16.18 -9.05 -1.47
C LYS A 168 15.77 -9.85 -2.71
N SER A 169 16.62 -9.87 -3.74
CA SER A 169 16.34 -10.66 -4.94
C SER A 169 16.37 -12.16 -4.62
N SER A 170 15.32 -12.87 -5.01
CA SER A 170 15.22 -14.34 -4.92
C SER A 170 15.39 -15.04 -6.26
N LEU A 171 15.48 -14.29 -7.37
CA LEU A 171 15.42 -14.84 -8.73
C LEU A 171 16.46 -15.91 -8.99
N LYS A 172 17.70 -15.74 -8.52
CA LYS A 172 18.76 -16.73 -8.70
C LYS A 172 18.33 -18.08 -8.11
N ILE A 173 17.96 -18.07 -6.83
CA ILE A 173 17.56 -19.27 -6.08
C ILE A 173 16.29 -19.88 -6.67
N ALA A 174 15.33 -19.04 -7.04
CA ALA A 174 14.08 -19.49 -7.66
C ALA A 174 14.33 -20.20 -8.99
N ASN A 175 15.16 -19.63 -9.87
CA ASN A 175 15.48 -20.23 -11.16
C ASN A 175 16.31 -21.52 -11.01
N GLU A 176 17.26 -21.58 -10.09
CA GLU A 176 18.03 -22.80 -9.78
C GLU A 176 17.10 -23.95 -9.38
N TYR A 177 16.16 -23.69 -8.46
CA TYR A 177 15.18 -24.69 -8.04
C TYR A 177 14.27 -25.13 -9.18
N LEU A 178 13.69 -24.19 -9.92
CA LEU A 178 12.74 -24.48 -11.01
C LEU A 178 13.41 -25.23 -12.18
N ASN A 179 14.69 -24.99 -12.45
CA ASN A 179 15.47 -25.73 -13.45
C ASN A 179 15.67 -27.21 -13.08
N GLY A 180 15.71 -27.52 -11.79
CA GLY A 180 15.85 -28.91 -11.32
C GLY A 180 14.55 -29.71 -11.36
N GLN A 181 13.41 -29.08 -11.65
CA GLN A 181 12.11 -29.75 -11.62
C GLN A 181 11.75 -30.38 -12.96
N LYS A 182 11.25 -31.63 -12.91
CA LYS A 182 10.77 -32.35 -14.10
C LYS A 182 9.38 -31.89 -14.54
N ASP A 183 8.50 -31.63 -13.57
CA ASP A 183 7.14 -31.16 -13.80
C ASP A 183 6.88 -29.91 -12.97
N LEU A 184 6.70 -28.77 -13.65
CA LEU A 184 6.44 -27.48 -13.03
C LEU A 184 4.97 -27.27 -12.63
N THR A 185 4.11 -28.25 -12.90
CA THR A 185 2.67 -28.16 -12.69
C THR A 185 2.17 -28.89 -11.44
N THR A 186 3.08 -29.47 -10.66
CA THR A 186 2.76 -30.04 -9.35
C THR A 186 2.27 -28.95 -8.38
N PRO A 187 1.43 -29.28 -7.37
CA PRO A 187 0.96 -28.31 -6.38
C PRO A 187 2.11 -27.55 -5.69
N GLU A 188 3.20 -28.24 -5.35
CA GLU A 188 4.39 -27.64 -4.74
C GLU A 188 5.08 -26.65 -5.67
N ASN A 189 5.28 -27.00 -6.94
CA ASN A 189 5.94 -26.13 -7.91
C ASN A 189 5.06 -24.95 -8.32
N LEU A 190 3.74 -25.10 -8.39
CA LEU A 190 2.81 -24.00 -8.59
C LEU A 190 2.86 -23.02 -7.40
N LYS A 191 2.85 -23.53 -6.17
CA LYS A 191 3.02 -22.72 -4.96
C LYS A 191 4.36 -21.99 -4.96
N PHE A 192 5.43 -22.65 -5.38
CA PHE A 192 6.75 -22.05 -5.52
C PHE A 192 6.78 -20.93 -6.55
N ILE A 193 6.23 -21.17 -7.76
CA ILE A 193 6.16 -20.17 -8.83
C ILE A 193 5.36 -18.96 -8.35
N TYR A 194 4.23 -19.18 -7.69
CA TYR A 194 3.44 -18.09 -7.10
C TYR A 194 4.28 -17.28 -6.11
N GLU A 195 4.92 -17.93 -5.13
CA GLU A 195 5.78 -17.24 -4.16
C GLU A 195 6.90 -16.44 -4.84
N ALA A 196 7.60 -17.05 -5.79
CA ALA A 196 8.74 -16.47 -6.49
C ALA A 196 8.37 -15.39 -7.54
N THR A 197 7.09 -15.23 -7.88
CA THR A 197 6.64 -14.20 -8.83
C THR A 197 6.62 -12.84 -8.15
N VAL A 198 7.73 -12.11 -8.26
CA VAL A 198 7.92 -10.80 -7.59
C VAL A 198 8.05 -9.65 -8.57
N GLU A 199 8.65 -9.87 -9.74
CA GLU A 199 8.84 -8.84 -10.77
C GLU A 199 8.32 -9.36 -12.12
N SER A 200 7.66 -8.48 -12.87
CA SER A 200 6.96 -8.83 -14.11
C SER A 200 7.92 -9.10 -15.28
N ASP A 201 9.16 -8.64 -15.20
CA ASP A 201 10.23 -8.81 -16.20
C ASP A 201 11.10 -10.05 -15.92
N SER A 202 10.49 -11.11 -15.37
CA SER A 202 11.19 -12.35 -15.00
C SER A 202 10.62 -13.58 -15.68
N ARG A 203 11.48 -14.59 -15.92
CA ARG A 203 11.05 -15.93 -16.34
C ARG A 203 10.01 -16.55 -15.40
N VAL A 204 10.12 -16.25 -14.10
CA VAL A 204 9.18 -16.78 -13.10
C VAL A 204 7.77 -16.24 -13.35
N PHE A 205 7.65 -14.96 -13.71
CA PHE A 205 6.39 -14.36 -14.12
C PHE A 205 5.82 -15.01 -15.39
N ASP A 206 6.65 -15.32 -16.39
CA ASP A 206 6.21 -16.05 -17.58
C ASP A 206 5.68 -17.45 -17.24
N LEU A 207 6.35 -18.16 -16.33
CA LEU A 207 5.89 -19.46 -15.83
C LEU A 207 4.57 -19.33 -15.06
N PHE A 208 4.40 -18.26 -14.29
CA PHE A 208 3.15 -17.97 -13.60
C PHE A 208 1.99 -17.78 -14.59
N LEU A 209 2.18 -16.95 -15.64
CA LEU A 209 1.17 -16.74 -16.68
C LEU A 209 0.88 -17.99 -17.50
N LYS A 210 1.92 -18.78 -17.84
CA LYS A 210 1.77 -20.05 -18.56
C LYS A 210 0.87 -21.04 -17.81
N ASN A 211 0.77 -20.93 -16.49
CA ASN A 211 -0.04 -21.79 -15.63
C ASN A 211 -1.34 -21.11 -15.16
N LYS A 212 -1.85 -20.11 -15.88
CA LYS A 212 -3.03 -19.29 -15.50
C LYS A 212 -4.16 -20.08 -14.83
N ASP A 213 -4.71 -21.10 -15.48
CA ASP A 213 -5.89 -21.82 -14.97
C ASP A 213 -5.60 -22.56 -13.65
N LYS A 214 -4.39 -23.11 -13.51
CA LYS A 214 -3.95 -23.77 -12.27
C LYS A 214 -3.67 -22.74 -11.18
N MET A 215 -3.13 -21.57 -11.54
CA MET A 215 -2.91 -20.48 -10.59
C MET A 215 -4.24 -19.90 -10.07
N ILE A 216 -5.21 -19.68 -10.96
CA ILE A 216 -6.56 -19.24 -10.56
C ILE A 216 -7.22 -20.29 -9.66
N SER A 217 -7.01 -21.58 -9.94
CA SER A 217 -7.50 -22.65 -9.07
C SER A 217 -6.81 -22.68 -7.69
N LEU A 218 -5.54 -22.24 -7.62
CA LEU A 218 -4.75 -22.20 -6.38
C LEU A 218 -5.08 -20.98 -5.51
N VAL A 219 -5.23 -19.78 -6.11
CA VAL A 219 -5.32 -18.50 -5.37
C VAL A 219 -6.59 -17.70 -5.65
N GLY A 220 -7.49 -18.22 -6.48
CA GLY A 220 -8.65 -17.48 -6.97
C GLY A 220 -8.31 -16.48 -8.08
N ALA A 221 -9.34 -15.97 -8.75
CA ALA A 221 -9.18 -14.97 -9.80
C ALA A 221 -8.55 -13.68 -9.25
N ASP A 222 -9.04 -13.19 -8.12
CA ASP A 222 -8.56 -11.95 -7.51
C ASP A 222 -7.12 -12.07 -7.04
N GLY A 223 -6.74 -13.21 -6.46
CA GLY A 223 -5.35 -13.50 -6.08
C GLY A 223 -4.42 -13.52 -7.29
N PHE A 224 -4.87 -14.11 -8.41
CA PHE A 224 -4.11 -14.11 -9.66
C PHE A 224 -3.90 -12.69 -10.20
N GLN A 225 -4.97 -11.88 -10.26
CA GLN A 225 -4.90 -10.50 -10.74
C GLN A 225 -4.01 -9.64 -9.82
N SER A 226 -4.20 -9.73 -8.51
CA SER A 226 -3.41 -9.00 -7.51
C SER A 226 -1.92 -9.30 -7.62
N LYS A 227 -1.57 -10.56 -7.91
CA LYS A 227 -0.18 -10.97 -8.11
C LYS A 227 0.44 -10.35 -9.37
N ILE A 228 -0.33 -10.22 -10.45
CA ILE A 228 0.12 -9.52 -11.67
C ILE A 228 0.40 -8.05 -11.37
N ILE A 229 -0.55 -7.37 -10.73
CA ILE A 229 -0.43 -5.94 -10.38
C ILE A 229 0.77 -5.72 -9.46
N ALA A 230 0.93 -6.55 -8.44
CA ALA A 230 2.06 -6.47 -7.51
C ALA A 230 3.41 -6.64 -8.22
N ALA A 231 3.51 -7.62 -9.12
CA ALA A 231 4.74 -7.85 -9.89
C ALA A 231 5.06 -6.70 -10.85
N CYS A 232 4.04 -6.11 -11.49
CA CYS A 232 4.20 -4.94 -12.35
C CYS A 232 4.62 -3.70 -11.55
N ASN A 233 3.99 -3.46 -10.39
CA ASN A 233 4.39 -2.38 -9.48
C ASN A 233 5.84 -2.54 -9.01
N LYS A 234 6.29 -3.76 -8.70
CA LYS A 234 7.69 -4.00 -8.34
C LYS A 234 8.65 -3.70 -9.50
N THR A 235 8.28 -4.05 -10.72
CA THR A 235 9.05 -3.67 -11.93
C THR A 235 9.04 -2.13 -12.15
N VAL A 236 7.97 -1.41 -11.81
CA VAL A 236 7.96 0.07 -11.80
C VAL A 236 8.93 0.64 -10.76
N GLN A 237 9.01 0.05 -9.56
CA GLN A 237 10.01 0.46 -8.56
C GLN A 237 11.44 0.21 -9.05
N LYS A 238 11.66 -0.92 -9.75
CA LYS A 238 12.93 -1.20 -10.43
C LYS A 238 13.22 -0.17 -11.52
N ALA A 239 12.22 0.25 -12.29
CA ALA A 239 12.34 1.33 -13.28
C ALA A 239 12.87 2.62 -12.65
N ILE A 240 12.37 2.96 -11.44
CA ILE A 240 12.82 4.13 -10.67
C ILE A 240 14.26 3.95 -10.17
N GLU A 241 14.55 2.81 -9.53
CA GLU A 241 15.86 2.49 -8.96
C GLU A 241 16.97 2.58 -10.01
N TYR A 242 16.75 1.98 -11.17
CA TYR A 242 17.72 1.92 -12.26
C TYR A 242 17.55 3.04 -13.30
N LYS A 243 16.53 3.91 -13.14
CA LYS A 243 16.19 5.00 -14.08
C LYS A 243 15.96 4.51 -15.52
N VAL A 244 15.24 3.40 -15.68
CA VAL A 244 14.96 2.76 -16.98
C VAL A 244 13.47 2.84 -17.27
N VAL A 245 13.07 3.81 -18.11
CA VAL A 245 11.65 4.02 -18.47
C VAL A 245 11.02 2.82 -19.19
N ASP A 246 11.81 2.03 -19.93
CA ASP A 246 11.30 0.86 -20.65
C ASP A 246 10.69 -0.18 -19.70
N LEU A 247 11.16 -0.27 -18.45
CA LEU A 247 10.58 -1.16 -17.44
C LEU A 247 9.19 -0.68 -16.99
N LEU A 248 8.98 0.64 -16.92
CA LEU A 248 7.65 1.23 -16.69
C LEU A 248 6.72 0.88 -17.86
N THR A 249 7.14 1.17 -19.09
CA THR A 249 6.32 0.91 -20.29
C THR A 249 5.99 -0.57 -20.44
N ALA A 250 6.96 -1.47 -20.26
CA ALA A 250 6.73 -2.91 -20.32
C ALA A 250 5.75 -3.41 -19.24
N SER A 251 5.73 -2.79 -18.06
CA SER A 251 4.75 -3.10 -17.01
C SER A 251 3.35 -2.63 -17.39
N GLN A 252 3.23 -1.43 -17.96
CA GLN A 252 1.96 -0.86 -18.43
C GLN A 252 1.36 -1.70 -19.57
N GLU A 253 2.18 -2.14 -20.54
CA GLU A 253 1.75 -3.01 -21.64
C GLU A 253 1.23 -4.37 -21.15
N LYS A 254 1.88 -4.96 -20.14
CA LYS A 254 1.44 -6.20 -19.51
C LYS A 254 0.09 -6.02 -18.83
N ILE A 255 -0.10 -4.95 -18.06
CA ILE A 255 -1.40 -4.68 -17.41
C ILE A 255 -2.47 -4.44 -18.48
N GLN A 256 -2.18 -3.64 -19.51
CA GLN A 256 -3.13 -3.40 -20.59
C GLN A 256 -3.59 -4.71 -21.27
N THR A 257 -2.65 -5.64 -21.48
CA THR A 257 -2.93 -6.92 -22.13
C THR A 257 -3.66 -7.90 -21.20
N LEU A 258 -3.23 -7.99 -19.94
CA LEU A 258 -3.67 -9.04 -19.01
C LEU A 258 -4.88 -8.62 -18.18
N LEU A 259 -4.98 -7.33 -17.85
CA LEU A 259 -5.97 -6.72 -16.94
C LEU A 259 -6.45 -5.36 -17.50
N PRO A 260 -7.13 -5.34 -18.67
CA PRO A 260 -7.48 -4.09 -19.37
C PRO A 260 -8.35 -3.14 -18.54
N VAL A 261 -9.18 -3.68 -17.63
CA VAL A 261 -10.02 -2.89 -16.71
C VAL A 261 -9.16 -2.07 -15.71
N GLU A 262 -8.04 -2.62 -15.27
CA GLU A 262 -7.13 -1.99 -14.31
C GLU A 262 -6.10 -1.05 -14.98
N SER A 263 -5.98 -1.13 -16.32
CA SER A 263 -4.92 -0.45 -17.09
C SER A 263 -4.91 1.05 -16.92
N ASP A 264 -6.07 1.69 -16.92
CA ASP A 264 -6.17 3.15 -16.83
C ASP A 264 -5.63 3.66 -15.49
N LYS A 265 -6.08 3.03 -14.40
CA LYS A 265 -5.64 3.37 -13.03
C LYS A 265 -4.16 3.05 -12.83
N PHE A 266 -3.74 1.83 -13.20
CA PHE A 266 -2.35 1.42 -13.09
C PHE A 266 -1.40 2.33 -13.86
N ASN A 267 -1.74 2.68 -15.11
CA ASN A 267 -0.91 3.55 -15.94
C ASN A 267 -0.77 4.94 -15.33
N PHE A 268 -1.85 5.49 -14.78
CA PHE A 268 -1.80 6.78 -14.11
C PHE A 268 -0.95 6.74 -12.83
N GLU A 269 -1.22 5.79 -11.92
CA GLU A 269 -0.50 5.64 -10.65
C GLU A 269 1.00 5.35 -10.87
N SER A 270 1.33 4.49 -11.83
CA SER A 270 2.72 4.18 -12.16
C SER A 270 3.46 5.36 -12.79
N ASN A 271 2.81 6.14 -13.66
CA ASN A 271 3.38 7.38 -14.21
C ASN A 271 3.59 8.43 -13.12
N LEU A 272 2.60 8.64 -12.24
CA LEU A 272 2.72 9.54 -11.09
C LEU A 272 3.93 9.14 -10.24
N THR A 273 4.02 7.86 -9.87
CA THR A 273 5.12 7.34 -9.04
C THR A 273 6.47 7.54 -9.72
N TYR A 274 6.60 7.15 -10.99
CA TYR A 274 7.86 7.20 -11.72
C TYR A 274 8.32 8.64 -11.98
N TYR A 275 7.48 9.47 -12.61
CA TYR A 275 7.88 10.83 -12.99
C TYR A 275 8.08 11.73 -11.76
N SER A 276 7.31 11.54 -10.69
CA SER A 276 7.58 12.23 -9.42
C SER A 276 8.87 11.76 -8.76
N ALA A 277 9.26 10.49 -8.88
CA ALA A 277 10.55 10.03 -8.36
C ALA A 277 11.74 10.57 -9.20
N MET A 278 11.55 10.71 -10.51
CA MET A 278 12.54 11.28 -11.43
C MET A 278 12.55 12.82 -11.43
N GLN A 279 11.60 13.47 -10.74
CA GLN A 279 11.33 14.92 -10.83
C GLN A 279 11.15 15.40 -12.29
N ASP A 280 10.53 14.57 -13.13
CA ASP A 280 10.26 14.86 -14.53
C ASP A 280 8.89 15.53 -14.69
N ALA A 281 8.89 16.86 -14.69
CA ALA A 281 7.68 17.65 -14.78
C ALA A 281 6.95 17.47 -16.13
N ASP A 282 7.69 17.34 -17.23
CA ASP A 282 7.11 17.18 -18.57
C ASP A 282 6.46 15.80 -18.73
N GLY A 283 7.12 14.75 -18.21
CA GLY A 283 6.56 13.39 -18.14
C GLY A 283 5.26 13.35 -17.34
N LEU A 284 5.27 13.95 -16.14
CA LEU A 284 4.09 14.01 -15.29
C LEU A 284 2.96 14.82 -15.94
N LEU A 285 3.27 15.97 -16.54
CA LEU A 285 2.28 16.81 -17.22
C LEU A 285 1.64 16.08 -18.41
N LYS A 286 2.43 15.32 -19.19
CA LYS A 286 1.91 14.48 -20.28
C LYS A 286 0.96 13.40 -19.76
N ALA A 287 1.29 12.76 -18.64
CA ALA A 287 0.44 11.75 -18.02
C ALA A 287 -0.89 12.34 -17.54
N MET A 288 -0.84 13.48 -16.84
CA MET A 288 -2.05 14.17 -16.33
C MET A 288 -2.97 14.66 -17.46
N LYS A 289 -2.42 15.07 -18.61
CA LYS A 289 -3.23 15.48 -19.77
C LYS A 289 -3.99 14.32 -20.42
N LYS A 290 -3.57 13.07 -20.17
CA LYS A 290 -4.20 11.85 -20.67
C LYS A 290 -5.00 11.12 -19.59
N LEU A 291 -5.39 11.83 -18.53
CA LEU A 291 -6.11 11.26 -17.40
C LEU A 291 -7.45 10.64 -17.84
N PRO A 292 -7.68 9.34 -17.59
CA PRO A 292 -8.95 8.69 -17.91
C PRO A 292 -10.08 9.19 -16.98
N ALA A 293 -11.31 9.24 -17.49
CA ALA A 293 -12.46 9.74 -16.72
C ALA A 293 -12.80 8.89 -15.47
N SER A 294 -12.42 7.61 -15.47
CA SER A 294 -12.51 6.72 -14.31
C SER A 294 -11.58 7.14 -13.17
N VAL A 295 -10.40 7.65 -13.52
CA VAL A 295 -9.36 8.09 -12.59
C VAL A 295 -9.59 9.53 -12.16
N GLU A 296 -10.09 10.40 -13.06
CA GLU A 296 -10.39 11.81 -12.76
C GLU A 296 -11.39 11.98 -11.60
N LYS A 297 -12.24 10.99 -11.34
CA LYS A 297 -13.24 11.00 -10.27
C LYS A 297 -12.72 10.45 -8.93
N ASP A 298 -11.50 9.90 -8.89
CA ASP A 298 -10.90 9.35 -7.67
C ASP A 298 -10.27 10.48 -6.85
N ALA A 299 -11.01 10.96 -5.84
CA ALA A 299 -10.60 12.08 -4.99
C ALA A 299 -9.29 11.81 -4.24
N SER A 300 -9.08 10.59 -3.76
CA SER A 300 -7.87 10.19 -3.02
C SER A 300 -6.63 10.22 -3.92
N LEU A 301 -6.79 9.76 -5.16
CA LEU A 301 -5.72 9.78 -6.16
C LEU A 301 -5.40 11.21 -6.63
N MET A 302 -6.42 12.06 -6.84
CA MET A 302 -6.20 13.47 -7.15
C MET A 302 -5.55 14.23 -5.99
N HIS A 303 -5.88 13.86 -4.75
CA HIS A 303 -5.23 14.42 -3.57
C HIS A 303 -3.76 13.98 -3.46
N THR A 304 -3.45 12.70 -3.70
CA THR A 304 -2.07 12.20 -3.76
C THR A 304 -1.25 12.95 -4.81
N LEU A 305 -1.82 13.14 -6.01
CA LEU A 305 -1.19 13.90 -7.09
C LEU A 305 -0.90 15.34 -6.66
N ALA A 306 -1.88 16.01 -6.04
CA ALA A 306 -1.74 17.37 -5.54
C ALA A 306 -0.60 17.50 -4.51
N LEU A 307 -0.52 16.58 -3.55
CA LEU A 307 0.58 16.53 -2.57
C LEU A 307 1.94 16.33 -3.26
N SER A 308 2.01 15.44 -4.25
CA SER A 308 3.25 15.23 -5.00
C SER A 308 3.67 16.45 -5.81
N ILE A 309 2.72 17.23 -6.35
CA ILE A 309 3.00 18.47 -7.08
C ILE A 309 3.51 19.54 -6.11
N GLU A 310 2.88 19.69 -4.95
CA GLU A 310 3.32 20.61 -3.91
C GLU A 310 4.73 20.30 -3.42
N ASP A 311 5.04 19.03 -3.13
CA ASP A 311 6.33 18.63 -2.57
C ASP A 311 7.48 18.77 -3.58
N LYS A 312 7.26 18.34 -4.83
CA LYS A 312 8.34 18.15 -5.80
C LYS A 312 8.35 19.14 -6.96
N PHE A 313 7.23 19.85 -7.18
CA PHE A 313 7.01 20.68 -8.35
C PHE A 313 6.40 22.05 -7.99
N ALA A 314 6.65 22.56 -6.78
CA ALA A 314 6.10 23.82 -6.27
C ALA A 314 6.39 25.06 -7.13
N SER A 315 7.35 25.00 -8.06
CA SER A 315 7.68 26.09 -8.99
C SER A 315 7.11 25.89 -10.40
N ASP A 316 6.54 24.73 -10.71
CA ASP A 316 5.96 24.43 -12.03
C ASP A 316 4.51 24.89 -12.09
N THR A 317 4.28 26.06 -12.69
CA THR A 317 2.96 26.67 -12.78
C THR A 317 1.96 25.87 -13.62
N LYS A 318 2.43 25.05 -14.57
CA LYS A 318 1.55 24.20 -15.40
C LYS A 318 1.03 23.03 -14.59
N LEU A 319 1.91 22.35 -13.86
CA LEU A 319 1.53 21.26 -12.96
C LEU A 319 0.65 21.77 -11.83
N LEU A 320 1.02 22.88 -11.18
CA LEU A 320 0.19 23.49 -10.14
C LEU A 320 -1.21 23.84 -10.65
N SER A 321 -1.31 24.45 -11.84
CA SER A 321 -2.61 24.81 -12.44
C SER A 321 -3.47 23.59 -12.72
N LEU A 322 -2.88 22.52 -13.25
CA LEU A 322 -3.61 21.30 -13.57
C LEU A 322 -3.97 20.50 -12.31
N GLY A 323 -3.07 20.40 -11.33
CA GLY A 323 -3.33 19.77 -10.03
C GLY A 323 -4.46 20.46 -9.27
N GLU A 324 -4.46 21.81 -9.25
CA GLU A 324 -5.57 22.61 -8.72
C GLU A 324 -6.88 22.28 -9.43
N GLN A 325 -6.88 22.31 -10.77
CA GLN A 325 -8.07 22.04 -11.57
C GLN A 325 -8.63 20.65 -11.27
N LEU A 326 -7.77 19.63 -11.21
CA LEU A 326 -8.18 18.25 -10.97
C LEU A 326 -8.74 18.05 -9.55
N LEU A 327 -8.03 18.50 -8.51
CA LEU A 327 -8.48 18.34 -7.13
C LEU A 327 -9.77 19.14 -6.86
N SER A 328 -9.88 20.35 -7.40
CA SER A 328 -11.08 21.19 -7.21
C SER A 328 -12.38 20.57 -7.74
N LYS A 329 -12.30 19.64 -8.71
CA LYS A 329 -13.47 18.95 -9.27
C LYS A 329 -14.01 17.84 -8.38
N VAL A 330 -13.17 17.27 -7.52
CA VAL A 330 -13.48 16.06 -6.75
C VAL A 330 -13.47 16.26 -5.24
N VAL A 331 -12.86 17.34 -4.75
CA VAL A 331 -12.79 17.62 -3.32
C VAL A 331 -14.18 17.76 -2.71
N SER A 332 -14.42 17.02 -1.64
CA SER A 332 -15.60 17.23 -0.80
C SER A 332 -15.38 18.42 0.12
N SER A 333 -16.36 19.31 0.24
CA SER A 333 -16.31 20.44 1.17
C SER A 333 -16.25 20.01 2.64
N THR A 334 -16.53 18.75 2.95
CA THR A 334 -16.44 18.18 4.32
C THR A 334 -15.10 17.53 4.61
N ASP A 335 -14.27 17.30 3.58
CA ASP A 335 -12.93 16.75 3.70
C ASP A 335 -11.92 17.87 3.96
N LEU A 336 -11.48 17.98 5.21
CA LEU A 336 -10.58 19.04 5.65
C LEU A 336 -9.18 18.91 5.05
N ASN A 337 -8.69 17.68 4.82
CA ASN A 337 -7.33 17.43 4.37
C ASN A 337 -7.18 17.76 2.88
N GLN A 338 -8.14 17.31 2.08
CA GLN A 338 -8.19 17.62 0.65
C GLN A 338 -8.44 19.12 0.44
N SER A 339 -9.36 19.73 1.21
CA SER A 339 -9.64 21.16 1.12
C SER A 339 -8.45 22.02 1.54
N TYR A 340 -7.72 21.64 2.60
CA TYR A 340 -6.50 22.34 3.00
C TYR A 340 -5.41 22.22 1.91
N THR A 341 -5.25 21.05 1.31
CA THR A 341 -4.30 20.83 0.20
C THR A 341 -4.64 21.69 -1.01
N LEU A 342 -5.93 21.78 -1.38
CA LEU A 342 -6.38 22.66 -2.45
C LEU A 342 -6.09 24.14 -2.13
N ALA A 343 -6.24 24.57 -0.88
CA ALA A 343 -5.90 25.93 -0.47
C ALA A 343 -4.40 26.23 -0.60
N ARG A 344 -3.53 25.26 -0.28
CA ARG A 344 -2.08 25.40 -0.48
C ARG A 344 -1.73 25.49 -1.98
N LEU A 345 -2.37 24.68 -2.83
CA LEU A 345 -2.22 24.82 -4.29
C LEU A 345 -2.66 26.18 -4.81
N TYR A 346 -3.79 26.73 -4.33
CA TYR A 346 -4.20 28.10 -4.69
C TYR A 346 -3.13 29.13 -4.32
N ALA A 347 -2.53 29.02 -3.12
CA ALA A 347 -1.47 29.92 -2.71
C ALA A 347 -0.22 29.81 -3.58
N LEU A 348 0.21 28.58 -3.90
CA LEU A 348 1.34 28.32 -4.81
C LEU A 348 1.08 28.83 -6.24
N ASN A 349 -0.18 28.84 -6.68
CA ASN A 349 -0.62 29.45 -7.94
C ASN A 349 -0.87 30.97 -7.87
N ASN A 350 -0.39 31.66 -6.82
CA ASN A 350 -0.60 33.10 -6.60
C ASN A 350 -2.09 33.53 -6.55
N LYS A 351 -3.00 32.61 -6.18
CA LYS A 351 -4.43 32.87 -5.99
C LYS A 351 -4.75 33.08 -4.49
N VAL A 352 -4.06 34.04 -3.88
CA VAL A 352 -4.09 34.30 -2.42
C VAL A 352 -5.50 34.53 -1.88
N ASP A 353 -6.36 35.23 -2.64
CA ASP A 353 -7.75 35.47 -2.23
C ASP A 353 -8.58 34.18 -2.17
N LYS A 354 -8.38 33.27 -3.13
CA LYS A 354 -9.06 31.96 -3.14
C LYS A 354 -8.55 31.08 -2.02
N ALA A 355 -7.23 31.05 -1.83
CA ALA A 355 -6.59 30.31 -0.74
C ALA A 355 -7.11 30.78 0.63
N SER A 356 -7.13 32.10 0.86
CA SER A 356 -7.58 32.69 2.12
C SER A 356 -9.04 32.37 2.44
N LYS A 357 -9.94 32.48 1.44
CA LYS A 357 -11.37 32.15 1.60
C LYS A 357 -11.57 30.68 1.94
N LEU A 358 -10.89 29.77 1.23
CA LEU A 358 -11.00 28.35 1.50
C LEU A 358 -10.42 27.99 2.88
N LEU A 359 -9.31 28.62 3.29
CA LEU A 359 -8.74 28.43 4.63
C LEU A 359 -9.71 28.88 5.73
N ASP A 360 -10.43 29.97 5.56
CA ASP A 360 -11.45 30.40 6.52
C ASP A 360 -12.54 29.35 6.72
N GLU A 361 -13.02 28.76 5.62
CA GLU A 361 -14.01 27.68 5.67
C GLU A 361 -13.45 26.43 6.35
N VAL A 362 -12.26 25.99 5.96
CA VAL A 362 -11.61 24.79 6.51
C VAL A 362 -11.29 24.96 7.99
N ILE A 363 -10.75 26.10 8.43
CA ILE A 363 -10.45 26.40 9.84
C ILE A 363 -11.74 26.41 10.67
N LYS A 364 -12.81 27.03 10.15
CA LYS A 364 -14.11 27.04 10.83
C LYS A 364 -14.66 25.62 11.03
N GLN A 365 -14.61 24.79 9.99
CA GLN A 365 -15.06 23.40 10.07
C GLN A 365 -14.18 22.55 10.98
N ALA A 366 -12.86 22.73 10.92
CA ALA A 366 -11.91 22.04 11.78
C ALA A 366 -12.15 22.35 13.27
N LYS A 367 -12.34 23.63 13.62
CA LYS A 367 -12.73 24.06 14.99
C LYS A 367 -14.04 23.42 15.44
N ALA A 368 -15.06 23.39 14.58
CA ALA A 368 -16.33 22.74 14.89
C ALA A 368 -16.19 21.23 15.16
N LYS A 369 -15.18 20.58 14.57
CA LYS A 369 -14.85 19.16 14.77
C LYS A 369 -13.78 18.95 15.88
N ASN A 370 -13.40 19.98 16.64
CA ASN A 370 -12.31 19.95 17.62
C ASN A 370 -10.96 19.44 17.05
N VAL A 371 -10.69 19.73 15.77
CA VAL A 371 -9.41 19.46 15.12
C VAL A 371 -8.48 20.66 15.35
N ASP A 372 -7.20 20.40 15.63
CA ASP A 372 -6.19 21.45 15.77
C ASP A 372 -6.05 22.25 14.46
N THR A 373 -6.02 23.58 14.57
CA THR A 373 -6.00 24.51 13.42
C THR A 373 -4.77 25.40 13.38
N MET A 374 -3.83 25.24 14.34
CA MET A 374 -2.68 26.11 14.46
C MET A 374 -1.87 26.21 13.15
N GLU A 375 -1.62 25.08 12.49
CA GLU A 375 -0.87 25.05 11.22
C GLU A 375 -1.61 25.80 10.10
N MET A 376 -2.92 25.59 9.96
CA MET A 376 -3.75 26.25 8.95
C MET A 376 -3.80 27.76 9.16
N GLU A 377 -3.93 28.20 10.42
CA GLU A 377 -3.92 29.62 10.80
C GLU A 377 -2.57 30.28 10.53
N GLN A 378 -1.47 29.60 10.88
CA GLN A 378 -0.11 30.08 10.59
C GLN A 378 0.13 30.18 9.08
N PHE A 379 -0.30 29.16 8.32
CA PHE A 379 -0.20 29.17 6.86
C PHE A 379 -1.01 30.34 6.26
N LYS A 380 -2.24 30.56 6.74
CA LYS A 380 -3.07 31.70 6.30
C LYS A 380 -2.38 33.04 6.53
N LEU A 381 -1.81 33.26 7.71
CA LEU A 381 -1.07 34.50 8.03
C LEU A 381 0.15 34.67 7.14
N LYS A 382 0.84 33.58 6.78
CA LYS A 382 2.01 33.61 5.89
C LYS A 382 1.62 34.08 4.49
N ILE A 383 0.58 33.52 3.90
CA ILE A 383 0.18 33.83 2.51
C ILE A 383 -0.43 35.22 2.35
N GLN A 384 -0.91 35.84 3.43
CA GLN A 384 -1.43 37.21 3.43
C GLN A 384 -0.32 38.28 3.50
N ARG A 385 0.91 37.86 3.83
CA ARG A 385 2.09 38.74 3.96
C ARG A 385 3.03 38.66 2.75
N SER A 386 2.92 37.60 1.96
CA SER A 386 3.59 37.40 0.67
C SER A 386 2.81 38.06 -0.46
#